data_AF-A0A942FRB7-F1
#
_entry.id   AF-A0A942FRB7-F1
#
_cell.length_a   1.000
_cell.length_b   1.000
_cell.length_c   1.000
_cell.angle_alpha   90.00
_cell.angle_beta   90.00
_cell.angle_gamma   90.00
#
_symmetry.space_group_name_H-M   'P 1'
#
loop_
_entity.id
_entity.type
_entity.pdbx_description
1 polymer ?
#
loop_
_entity_poly.entity_id
_entity_poly.type
_entity_poly.pdbx_seq_one_letter_code
_entity_poly.pdbx_strand_id
1 'polypeptide(L)'
;MDSALLTADLPLERRLALSYAPSRARPATLALFALDGALGRVVRSTREAMLGQLRLAWWREALARPLEQQPQGEPVLAALQVFGDRRARLECLVDGWEALLGEAPL
;
A
#
# COMPACT_ATOMS: atom_id res chain seq x y z
N MET A 1 5.22 -16.76 -3.97
CA MET A 1 5.01 -16.53 -5.43
C MET A 1 4.46 -15.13 -5.71
N ASP A 2 4.04 -14.37 -4.69
CA ASP A 2 3.31 -13.10 -4.86
C ASP A 2 4.19 -11.93 -5.31
N SER A 3 5.48 -11.90 -4.97
CA SER A 3 6.37 -10.78 -5.33
C SER A 3 6.47 -10.53 -6.84
N ALA A 4 6.40 -11.59 -7.65
CA ALA A 4 6.45 -11.47 -9.11
C ALA A 4 5.16 -10.81 -9.67
N LEU A 5 4.00 -11.19 -9.14
CA LEU A 5 2.71 -10.59 -9.50
C LEU A 5 2.64 -9.14 -9.05
N LEU A 6 3.08 -8.85 -7.82
CA LEU A 6 3.17 -7.47 -7.33
C LEU A 6 4.09 -6.63 -8.21
N THR A 7 5.23 -7.17 -8.66
CA THR A 7 6.14 -6.46 -9.55
C THR A 7 5.51 -6.23 -10.93
N ALA A 8 4.72 -7.16 -11.44
CA ALA A 8 4.06 -7.03 -12.74
C ALA A 8 2.92 -5.99 -12.73
N ASP A 9 2.23 -5.82 -11.60
CA ASP A 9 1.16 -4.84 -11.39
C ASP A 9 1.71 -3.40 -11.22
N LEU A 10 3.01 -3.24 -11.01
CA LEU A 10 3.63 -1.93 -10.91
C LEU A 10 3.80 -1.24 -12.28
N PRO A 11 3.60 0.09 -12.35
CA PRO A 11 4.00 0.90 -13.48
C PRO A 11 5.48 0.71 -13.87
N LEU A 12 5.79 0.95 -15.14
CA LEU A 12 7.11 0.68 -15.71
C LEU A 12 8.23 1.42 -14.97
N GLU A 13 8.02 2.68 -14.62
CA GLU A 13 8.97 3.52 -13.91
C GLU A 13 9.31 2.96 -12.51
N ARG A 14 8.34 2.37 -11.81
CA ARG A 14 8.56 1.73 -10.50
C ARG A 14 9.27 0.39 -10.64
N ARG A 15 8.96 -0.37 -11.68
CA ARG A 15 9.68 -1.60 -12.02
C ARG A 15 11.15 -1.33 -12.35
N LEU A 16 11.42 -0.24 -13.08
CA LEU A 16 12.78 0.23 -13.34
C LEU A 16 13.46 0.66 -12.04
N ALA A 17 12.83 1.49 -11.21
CA ALA A 17 13.41 1.86 -9.91
C ALA A 17 13.76 0.64 -9.03
N LEU A 18 12.91 -0.40 -9.04
CA LEU A 18 13.19 -1.67 -8.36
C LEU A 18 14.36 -2.45 -8.95
N SER A 19 14.61 -2.36 -10.26
CA SER A 19 15.72 -3.07 -10.89
C SER A 19 17.08 -2.54 -10.41
N TYR A 20 17.17 -1.23 -10.15
CA TYR A 20 18.35 -0.56 -9.59
C TYR A 20 18.45 -0.67 -8.05
N ALA A 21 17.39 -1.06 -7.36
CA ALA A 21 17.42 -1.21 -5.91
C ALA A 21 18.35 -2.38 -5.48
N PRO A 22 19.17 -2.19 -4.43
CA PRO A 22 20.01 -3.25 -3.87
C PRO A 22 19.17 -4.44 -3.43
N SER A 23 19.66 -5.68 -3.61
CA SER A 23 18.92 -6.92 -3.30
C SER A 23 18.30 -6.93 -1.90
N ARG A 24 19.00 -6.38 -0.89
CA ARG A 24 18.51 -6.25 0.49
C ARG A 24 17.32 -5.30 0.65
N ALA A 25 17.22 -4.27 -0.19
CA ALA A 25 16.18 -3.24 -0.11
C ALA A 25 15.00 -3.52 -1.07
N ARG A 26 15.18 -4.40 -2.06
CA ARG A 26 14.14 -4.74 -3.05
C ARG A 26 12.83 -5.20 -2.41
N PRO A 27 12.78 -6.09 -1.39
CA PRO A 27 11.51 -6.54 -0.81
C PRO A 27 10.74 -5.40 -0.14
N ALA A 28 11.44 -4.57 0.66
CA ALA A 28 10.84 -3.43 1.33
C ALA A 28 10.34 -2.37 0.33
N THR A 29 11.13 -2.10 -0.72
CA THR A 29 10.78 -1.14 -1.77
C THR A 29 9.57 -1.61 -2.58
N LEU A 30 9.54 -2.90 -2.93
CA LEU A 30 8.41 -3.50 -3.65
C LEU A 30 7.12 -3.40 -2.83
N ALA A 31 7.19 -3.72 -1.54
CA ALA A 31 6.05 -3.66 -0.64
C ALA A 31 5.51 -2.23 -0.48
N LEU A 32 6.38 -1.22 -0.40
CA LEU A 32 5.97 0.19 -0.36
C LEU A 32 5.30 0.64 -1.66
N PHE A 33 5.88 0.31 -2.82
CA PHE A 33 5.27 0.65 -4.11
C PHE A 33 3.93 -0.05 -4.32
N ALA A 34 3.79 -1.29 -3.85
CA ALA A 34 2.55 -2.04 -3.90
C ALA A 34 1.47 -1.40 -3.01
N LEU A 35 1.83 -1.01 -1.78
CA LEU A 35 0.93 -0.28 -0.87
C LEU A 35 0.45 1.03 -1.49
N ASP A 36 1.38 1.86 -1.96
CA ASP A 36 1.05 3.14 -2.59
C ASP A 36 0.15 2.96 -3.82
N GLY A 37 0.43 1.96 -4.66
CA GLY A 37 -0.42 1.61 -5.80
C GLY A 37 -1.82 1.19 -5.37
N ALA A 38 -1.95 0.40 -4.31
CA ALA A 38 -3.22 -0.05 -3.77
C ALA A 38 -4.06 1.11 -3.21
N LEU A 39 -3.46 2.00 -2.41
CA LEU A 39 -4.13 3.20 -1.87
C LEU A 39 -4.54 4.15 -2.99
N GLY A 40 -3.65 4.42 -3.95
CA GLY A 40 -3.96 5.24 -5.10
C GLY A 40 -5.09 4.65 -5.97
N ARG A 41 -5.20 3.31 -6.08
CA ARG A 41 -6.33 2.67 -6.75
C ARG A 41 -7.64 2.89 -5.99
N VAL A 42 -7.64 2.85 -4.66
CA VAL A 42 -8.83 3.15 -3.86
C VAL A 42 -9.32 4.57 -4.18
N VAL A 43 -8.42 5.56 -4.12
CA VAL A 43 -8.76 6.96 -4.40
C VAL A 43 -9.24 7.15 -5.83
N ARG A 44 -8.54 6.59 -6.84
CA ARG A 44 -8.95 6.72 -8.26
C ARG A 44 -10.25 6.00 -8.63
N SER A 45 -10.57 4.89 -7.96
CA SER A 45 -11.76 4.09 -8.29
C SER A 45 -13.03 4.57 -7.60
N THR A 46 -12.89 5.40 -6.57
CA THR A 46 -14.02 5.85 -5.75
C THR A 46 -14.61 7.14 -6.32
N ARG A 47 -15.92 7.14 -6.56
CA ARG A 47 -16.68 8.35 -6.96
C ARG A 47 -17.38 9.03 -5.79
N GLU A 48 -17.73 8.27 -4.76
CA GLU A 48 -18.36 8.78 -3.54
C GLU A 48 -17.32 8.85 -2.42
N ALA A 49 -16.99 10.06 -1.95
CA ALA A 49 -15.95 10.28 -0.94
C ALA A 49 -16.08 9.36 0.28
N MET A 50 -17.32 9.14 0.74
CA MET A 50 -17.64 8.26 1.88
C MET A 50 -17.17 6.80 1.66
N LEU A 51 -17.38 6.24 0.47
CA LEU A 51 -16.93 4.87 0.16
C LEU A 51 -15.40 4.77 0.13
N GLY A 52 -14.73 5.83 -0.31
CA GLY A 52 -13.27 5.92 -0.32
C GLY A 52 -12.72 5.93 1.10
N GLN A 53 -13.32 6.72 1.97
CA GLN A 53 -12.96 6.80 3.40
C GLN A 53 -13.13 5.44 4.09
N LEU A 54 -14.23 4.73 3.86
CA LEU A 54 -14.43 3.37 4.40
C LEU A 54 -13.33 2.39 3.96
N ARG A 55 -12.94 2.41 2.68
CA ARG A 55 -11.88 1.53 2.18
C ARG A 55 -10.51 1.90 2.72
N LEU A 56 -10.21 3.19 2.88
CA LEU A 56 -8.96 3.64 3.48
C LEU A 56 -8.92 3.36 4.99
N ALA A 57 -10.04 3.51 5.70
CA ALA A 57 -10.17 3.12 7.10
C ALA A 57 -9.85 1.64 7.29
N TRP A 58 -10.37 0.77 6.41
CA TRP A 58 -10.01 -0.65 6.40
C TRP A 58 -8.50 -0.87 6.20
N TRP A 59 -7.85 -0.13 5.28
CA TRP A 59 -6.40 -0.20 5.10
C TRP A 59 -5.63 0.22 6.35
N ARG A 60 -6.06 1.29 7.02
CA ARG A 60 -5.47 1.76 8.28
C ARG A 60 -5.57 0.67 9.35
N GLU A 61 -6.74 0.10 9.55
CA GLU A 61 -6.95 -1.00 10.50
C GLU A 61 -6.10 -2.23 10.15
N ALA A 62 -6.00 -2.59 8.87
CA ALA A 62 -5.21 -3.72 8.42
C ALA A 62 -3.69 -3.49 8.52
N LEU A 63 -3.22 -2.24 8.59
CA LEU A 63 -1.82 -1.90 8.87
C LEU A 63 -1.52 -1.90 10.37
N ALA A 64 -2.50 -1.51 11.20
CA ALA A 64 -2.40 -1.45 12.66
C ALA A 64 -2.44 -2.83 13.34
N ARG A 65 -3.09 -3.82 12.72
CA ARG A 65 -3.24 -5.17 13.28
C ARG A 65 -1.88 -5.85 13.53
N PRO A 66 -1.73 -6.62 14.61
CA PRO A 66 -0.56 -7.47 14.84
C PRO A 66 -0.31 -8.43 13.67
N LEU A 67 0.94 -8.85 13.46
CA LEU A 67 1.30 -9.74 12.35
C LEU A 67 0.51 -11.05 12.37
N GLU A 68 0.22 -11.58 13.56
CA GLU A 68 -0.51 -12.81 13.80
C GLU A 68 -2.00 -12.69 13.42
N GLN A 69 -2.53 -11.47 13.37
CA GLN A 69 -3.94 -11.16 13.12
C GLN A 69 -4.17 -10.54 11.74
N GLN A 70 -3.15 -10.56 10.88
CA GLN A 70 -3.25 -10.02 9.53
C GLN A 70 -4.26 -10.80 8.70
N PRO A 71 -5.12 -10.10 7.92
CA PRO A 71 -6.03 -10.78 7.01
C PRO A 71 -5.24 -11.60 6.00
N GLN A 72 -5.55 -12.88 5.92
CA GLN A 72 -4.94 -13.80 4.96
C GLN A 72 -5.57 -13.58 3.58
N GLY A 73 -4.73 -13.45 2.56
CA GLY A 73 -5.17 -13.33 1.16
C GLY A 73 -4.93 -11.97 0.51
N GLU A 74 -4.50 -10.95 1.25
CA GLU A 74 -4.12 -9.66 0.65
C GLU A 74 -2.60 -9.63 0.36
N PRO A 75 -2.18 -9.71 -0.92
CA PRO A 75 -0.77 -9.89 -1.29
C PRO A 75 0.11 -8.70 -0.90
N VAL A 76 -0.46 -7.48 -0.87
CA VAL A 76 0.25 -6.28 -0.43
C VAL A 76 0.56 -6.36 1.06
N LEU A 77 -0.41 -6.76 1.89
CA LEU A 77 -0.20 -6.92 3.33
C LEU A 77 0.80 -8.04 3.64
N ALA A 78 0.80 -9.12 2.85
CA ALA A 78 1.81 -10.16 2.94
C ALA A 78 3.22 -9.63 2.63
N ALA A 79 3.38 -8.82 1.57
CA ALA A 79 4.66 -8.20 1.23
C ALA A 79 5.16 -7.22 2.30
N LEU A 80 4.24 -6.55 3.01
CA LEU A 80 4.56 -5.60 4.10
C LEU A 80 5.09 -6.26 5.38
N GLN A 81 5.04 -7.60 5.51
CA GLN A 81 5.60 -8.30 6.68
C GLN A 81 7.10 -8.03 6.87
N VAL A 82 7.83 -7.67 5.81
CA VAL A 82 9.26 -7.28 5.88
C VAL A 82 9.51 -6.09 6.81
N PHE A 83 8.50 -5.28 7.12
CA PHE A 83 8.62 -4.14 8.03
C PHE A 83 8.46 -4.52 9.51
N GLY A 84 7.93 -5.71 9.80
CA GLY A 84 7.62 -6.14 11.17
C GLY A 84 6.68 -5.14 11.87
N ASP A 85 6.99 -4.82 13.12
CA ASP A 85 6.24 -3.87 13.95
C ASP A 85 6.25 -2.44 13.40
N ARG A 86 7.19 -2.11 12.50
CA ARG A 86 7.24 -0.77 11.89
C ARG A 86 6.14 -0.54 10.85
N ARG A 87 5.39 -1.58 10.47
CA ARG A 87 4.29 -1.49 9.50
C ARG A 87 3.18 -0.54 9.96
N ALA A 88 2.90 -0.44 11.26
CA ALA A 88 1.94 0.52 11.81
C ALA A 88 2.31 1.97 11.47
N ARG A 89 3.61 2.29 11.29
CA ARG A 89 4.04 3.63 10.86
C ARG A 89 3.62 3.98 9.43
N LEU A 90 3.24 3.00 8.62
CA LEU A 90 2.78 3.21 7.25
C LEU A 90 1.33 3.69 7.19
N GLU A 91 0.62 3.73 8.32
CA GLU A 91 -0.71 4.35 8.42
C GLU A 91 -0.69 5.83 7.96
N CYS A 92 0.43 6.55 8.15
CA CYS A 92 0.56 7.92 7.68
C CYS A 92 0.44 8.07 6.15
N LEU A 93 0.76 7.01 5.39
CA LEU A 93 0.54 7.01 3.94
C LEU A 93 -0.96 6.94 3.63
N VAL A 94 -1.73 6.19 4.43
CA VAL A 94 -3.19 6.14 4.31
C VAL A 94 -3.78 7.51 4.59
N ASP A 95 -3.34 8.17 5.65
CA ASP A 95 -3.78 9.52 6.00
C ASP A 95 -3.50 10.52 4.86
N GLY A 96 -2.31 10.44 4.25
CA GLY A 96 -1.94 11.28 3.11
C GLY A 96 -2.82 11.06 1.87
N TRP A 97 -3.19 9.82 1.57
CA TRP A 97 -4.12 9.50 0.49
C TRP A 97 -5.56 9.89 0.82
N GLU A 98 -5.97 9.78 2.08
CA GLU A 98 -7.31 10.19 2.54
C GLU A 98 -7.52 11.70 2.41
N ALA A 99 -6.48 12.51 2.64
CA ALA A 99 -6.54 13.96 2.42
C ALA A 99 -6.85 14.34 0.96
N LEU A 100 -6.67 13.41 0.00
CA LEU A 100 -6.97 13.61 -1.42
C LEU A 100 -8.39 13.16 -1.82
N LEU A 101 -9.18 12.57 -0.92
CA LEU A 101 -10.55 12.09 -1.20
C LEU A 101 -11.64 13.20 -1.22
N GLY A 102 -11.25 14.47 -1.06
CA GLY A 102 -12.16 15.63 -1.09
C GLY A 102 -11.95 16.54 -2.31
N GLU A 103 -12.67 17.68 -2.36
CA GLU A 103 -12.35 18.74 -3.31
C GLU A 103 -10.91 19.23 -3.06
N ALA A 104 -10.14 19.40 -4.14
CA ALA A 104 -8.80 19.97 -4.05
C ALA A 104 -8.88 21.33 -3.33
N PRO A 105 -8.02 21.60 -2.34
CA PRO A 105 -7.98 22.92 -1.72
C PRO A 105 -7.73 23.94 -2.83
N LEU A 106 -8.66 24.89 -2.96
CA LEU A 106 -8.65 25.99 -3.93
C LEU A 106 -7.36 26.82 -3.82
#